data_AF-A0A929XCE0-F1
#
_entry.id   AF-A0A929XCE0-F1
#
_cell.length_a   1.000
_cell.length_b   1.000
_cell.length_c   1.000
_cell.angle_alpha   90.00
_cell.angle_beta   90.00
_cell.angle_gamma   90.00
#
_symmetry.space_group_name_H-M   'P 1'
#
loop_
_entity.id
_entity.type
_entity.pdbx_description
1 polymer ?
#
loop_
_entity_poly.entity_id
_entity_poly.type
_entity_poly.pdbx_seq_one_letter_code
_entity_poly.pdbx_strand_id
1 'polypeptide(L)'
;MAREIDADVKSVLELLQGNIKFVIPTYQRPYMWEAKTQCEQLWSDIIDFLEAYLNKENGEVNFTDDEYFLGSIVVFKNTNKEYEVIDGQQRLTTLTLLYRALYDHTKENNKRSAEIFGKCIWAFDEYNGEFDFTKKKLQSEVSTQSDNKTLDQILSEQGCTENVKSRYMENFNFFKNKIESISHTLFIPLCKMLIENNKGRLKILFITCDEQENALRIFNTLNNRGLPLSDADIFKGI
;
A
#
# COMPACT_ATOMS: atom_id res chain seq x y z
N MET A 1 31.56 -0.14 4.90
CA MET A 1 31.21 1.07 5.67
C MET A 1 29.70 1.06 5.80
N ALA A 2 29.20 1.01 7.03
CA ALA A 2 27.88 0.49 7.38
C ALA A 2 26.73 1.39 6.89
N ARG A 3 25.74 0.82 6.19
CA ARG A 3 24.41 1.41 6.08
C ARG A 3 23.57 0.82 7.21
N GLU A 4 23.67 1.37 8.42
CA GLU A 4 22.84 0.86 9.53
C GLU A 4 21.33 1.06 9.26
N ILE A 5 20.99 2.14 8.55
CA ILE A 5 19.64 2.59 8.21
C ILE A 5 19.69 3.38 6.89
N ASP A 6 18.77 3.12 5.98
CA ASP A 6 18.52 3.90 4.74
C ASP A 6 17.10 4.47 4.80
N ALA A 7 16.93 5.76 4.54
CA ALA A 7 15.65 6.44 4.67
C ALA A 7 15.39 7.36 3.47
N ASP A 8 14.48 6.94 2.61
CA ASP A 8 14.17 7.63 1.37
C ASP A 8 12.68 7.99 1.29
N VAL A 9 12.38 9.18 0.80
CA VAL A 9 11.01 9.51 0.40
C VAL A 9 10.75 8.90 -0.97
N LYS A 10 9.82 7.96 -1.04
CA LYS A 10 9.39 7.30 -2.28
C LYS A 10 7.95 7.63 -2.57
N SER A 11 7.56 7.58 -3.83
CA SER A 11 6.12 7.51 -4.11
C SER A 11 5.57 6.13 -3.79
N VAL A 12 4.27 6.06 -3.47
CA VAL A 12 3.59 4.77 -3.28
C VAL A 12 3.71 3.92 -4.54
N LEU A 13 3.60 4.53 -5.72
CA LEU A 13 3.75 3.86 -7.00
C LEU A 13 5.14 3.24 -7.14
N GLU A 14 6.20 4.03 -6.95
CA GLU A 14 7.59 3.57 -7.04
C GLU A 14 7.88 2.47 -6.03
N LEU A 15 7.41 2.63 -4.80
CA LEU A 15 7.57 1.64 -3.74
C LEU A 15 6.94 0.30 -4.15
N LEU A 16 5.65 0.30 -4.51
CA LEU A 16 4.93 -0.93 -4.82
C LEU A 16 5.34 -1.55 -6.17
N GLN A 17 5.76 -0.74 -7.15
CA GLN A 17 6.25 -1.25 -8.44
C GLN A 17 7.67 -1.82 -8.36
N GLY A 18 8.44 -1.47 -7.33
CA GLY A 18 9.77 -2.04 -7.10
C GLY A 18 9.78 -3.57 -7.15
N ASN A 19 10.92 -4.15 -7.52
CA ASN A 19 11.14 -5.60 -7.47
C ASN A 19 11.37 -6.05 -6.02
N ILE A 20 10.34 -5.89 -5.21
CA ILE A 20 10.36 -6.11 -3.77
C ILE A 20 9.16 -6.97 -3.38
N LYS A 21 9.37 -7.79 -2.35
CA LYS A 21 8.31 -8.56 -1.71
C LYS A 21 8.25 -8.13 -0.25
N PHE A 22 7.08 -7.66 0.17
CA PHE A 22 6.78 -7.34 1.55
C PHE A 22 6.20 -8.55 2.27
N VAL A 23 6.72 -8.81 3.47
CA VAL A 23 6.22 -9.84 4.37
C VAL A 23 5.77 -9.17 5.66
N ILE A 24 4.51 -9.38 6.03
CA ILE A 24 4.00 -9.03 7.36
C ILE A 24 4.20 -10.27 8.24
N PRO A 25 5.16 -10.26 9.17
CA PRO A 25 5.58 -11.46 9.90
C PRO A 25 4.57 -11.86 10.99
N THR A 26 4.73 -13.08 11.50
CA THR A 26 3.84 -13.72 12.48
C THR A 26 3.65 -12.93 13.78
N TYR A 27 4.69 -12.21 14.22
CA TYR A 27 4.69 -11.43 15.47
C TYR A 27 3.97 -10.07 15.35
N GLN A 28 3.55 -9.68 14.15
CA GLN A 28 2.75 -8.49 13.97
C GLN A 28 1.28 -8.71 14.35
N ARG A 29 0.59 -7.61 14.69
CA ARG A 29 -0.85 -7.66 14.95
C ARG A 29 -1.65 -7.89 13.65
N PRO A 30 -2.83 -8.51 13.72
CA PRO A 30 -3.74 -8.64 12.57
C PRO A 30 -4.11 -7.29 11.91
N TYR A 31 -4.64 -7.35 10.69
CA TYR A 31 -5.18 -6.17 10.01
C TYR A 31 -6.47 -5.70 10.69
N MET A 32 -6.48 -4.45 11.16
CA MET A 32 -7.50 -3.87 12.04
C MET A 32 -8.06 -2.54 11.55
N TRP A 33 -7.53 -1.94 10.47
CA TRP A 33 -8.14 -0.74 9.88
C TRP A 33 -9.57 -1.03 9.41
N GLU A 34 -10.44 -0.04 9.53
CA GLU A 34 -11.86 -0.13 9.25
C GLU A 34 -12.28 0.83 8.14
N ALA A 35 -13.26 0.38 7.35
CA ALA A 35 -13.73 1.10 6.18
C ALA A 35 -14.20 2.52 6.52
N LYS A 36 -15.01 2.65 7.58
CA LYS A 36 -15.67 3.90 7.98
C LYS A 36 -14.78 4.90 8.70
N THR A 37 -13.54 4.55 9.02
CA THR A 37 -12.62 5.42 9.76
C THR A 37 -11.32 5.60 9.00
N GLN A 38 -10.40 4.64 9.06
CA GLN A 38 -9.08 4.83 8.45
C GLN A 38 -9.12 4.78 6.93
N CYS A 39 -9.94 3.93 6.31
CA CYS A 39 -10.05 3.91 4.85
C CYS A 39 -10.80 5.13 4.31
N GLU A 40 -11.86 5.58 4.99
CA GLU A 40 -12.56 6.83 4.64
C GLU A 40 -11.63 8.04 4.76
N GLN A 41 -10.84 8.13 5.84
CA GLN A 41 -9.87 9.21 5.99
C GLN A 41 -8.84 9.19 4.85
N LEU A 42 -8.23 8.02 4.57
CA LEU A 42 -7.26 7.88 3.48
C LEU A 42 -7.87 8.27 2.13
N TRP A 43 -9.11 7.85 1.87
CA TRP A 43 -9.81 8.20 0.64
C TRP A 43 -10.10 9.69 0.56
N SER A 44 -10.66 10.29 1.62
CA SER A 44 -10.94 11.74 1.69
C SER A 44 -9.68 12.53 1.44
N ASP A 45 -8.59 12.23 2.15
CA ASP A 45 -7.29 12.88 2.00
C ASP A 45 -6.79 12.88 0.55
N ILE A 46 -6.90 11.74 -0.15
CA ILE A 46 -6.49 11.59 -1.55
C ILE A 46 -7.38 12.44 -2.48
N ILE A 47 -8.69 12.46 -2.24
CA ILE A 47 -9.63 13.23 -3.06
C ILE A 47 -9.51 14.73 -2.78
N ASP A 48 -9.43 15.14 -1.52
CA ASP A 48 -9.26 16.53 -1.10
C ASP A 48 -7.96 17.10 -1.68
N PHE A 49 -6.88 16.33 -1.66
CA PHE A 49 -5.62 16.70 -2.30
C PHE A 49 -5.77 16.85 -3.83
N LEU A 50 -6.47 15.92 -4.49
CA LEU A 50 -6.74 15.98 -5.93
C LEU A 50 -7.59 17.21 -6.30
N GLU A 51 -8.64 17.49 -5.56
CA GLU A 51 -9.55 18.62 -5.82
C GLU A 51 -8.87 19.96 -5.55
N ALA A 52 -8.11 20.07 -4.46
CA ALA A 52 -7.30 21.26 -4.17
C ALA A 52 -6.31 21.54 -5.31
N TYR A 53 -5.75 20.48 -5.90
CA TYR A 53 -4.86 20.57 -7.05
C TYR A 53 -5.60 21.00 -8.33
N LEU A 54 -6.73 20.38 -8.67
CA LEU A 54 -7.52 20.73 -9.87
C LEU A 54 -8.01 22.19 -9.86
N ASN A 55 -8.33 22.72 -8.67
CA ASN A 55 -8.77 24.09 -8.49
C ASN A 55 -7.66 25.13 -8.72
N LYS A 56 -6.38 24.78 -8.55
CA LYS A 56 -5.25 25.69 -8.78
C LYS A 56 -4.98 25.96 -10.26
N GLU A 57 -5.47 25.11 -11.15
CA GLU A 57 -5.00 25.05 -12.54
C GLU A 57 -6.07 25.34 -13.60
N ASN A 58 -7.15 26.04 -13.22
CA ASN A 58 -8.24 26.42 -14.12
C ASN A 58 -8.83 25.24 -14.94
N GLY A 59 -8.72 24.01 -14.42
CA GLY A 59 -9.21 22.79 -15.07
C GLY A 59 -8.23 22.13 -16.05
N GLU A 60 -7.03 22.68 -16.26
CA GLU A 60 -5.93 21.92 -16.87
C GLU A 60 -5.22 21.10 -15.79
N VAL A 61 -4.73 19.92 -16.15
CA VAL A 61 -4.02 19.02 -15.22
C VAL A 61 -2.53 19.09 -15.58
N ASN A 62 -1.78 19.89 -14.84
CA ASN A 62 -0.34 20.09 -14.90
C ASN A 62 0.28 19.90 -13.50
N PHE A 63 0.83 18.72 -13.26
CA PHE A 63 1.18 18.37 -11.88
C PHE A 63 2.46 19.09 -11.43
N THR A 64 2.25 20.22 -10.77
CA THR A 64 3.24 20.98 -10.00
C THR A 64 3.91 20.09 -8.92
N ASP A 65 4.96 20.59 -8.28
CA ASP A 65 5.78 19.86 -7.30
C ASP A 65 5.05 19.51 -5.97
N ASP A 66 3.73 19.70 -5.89
CA ASP A 66 2.95 19.36 -4.69
C ASP A 66 2.87 17.83 -4.50
N GLU A 67 3.10 17.39 -3.27
CA GLU A 67 3.17 15.98 -2.87
C GLU A 67 2.35 15.74 -1.59
N TYR A 68 1.63 14.62 -1.51
CA TYR A 68 0.85 14.25 -0.31
C TYR A 68 1.55 13.12 0.46
N PHE A 69 1.90 13.37 1.71
CA PHE A 69 2.68 12.44 2.53
C PHE A 69 1.80 11.54 3.40
N LEU A 70 1.87 10.24 3.17
CA LEU A 70 1.01 9.24 3.82
C LEU A 70 1.61 8.64 5.10
N GLY A 71 2.77 9.12 5.55
CA GLY A 71 3.48 8.60 6.71
C GLY A 71 4.72 7.78 6.33
N SER A 72 5.08 6.83 7.17
CA SER A 72 6.26 5.98 7.00
C SER A 72 5.92 4.49 6.87
N ILE A 73 6.86 3.74 6.29
CA ILE A 73 6.93 2.28 6.38
C ILE A 73 8.35 1.94 6.84
N VAL A 74 8.47 1.17 7.91
CA VAL A 74 9.76 0.71 8.44
C VAL A 74 9.87 -0.79 8.19
N VAL A 75 10.94 -1.19 7.54
CA VAL A 75 11.22 -2.57 7.16
C VAL A 75 12.67 -2.92 7.49
N PHE A 76 12.95 -4.21 7.59
CA PHE A 76 14.30 -4.72 7.43
C PHE A 76 14.34 -5.74 6.30
N LYS A 77 15.52 -5.91 5.70
CA LYS A 77 15.71 -6.89 4.62
C LYS A 77 16.11 -8.23 5.21
N ASN A 78 15.25 -9.24 5.08
CA ASN A 78 15.53 -10.57 5.62
C ASN A 78 16.54 -11.34 4.74
N THR A 79 16.93 -12.54 5.18
CA THR A 79 17.89 -13.41 4.47
C THR A 79 17.40 -13.87 3.09
N ASN A 80 16.08 -13.92 2.88
CA ASN A 80 15.45 -14.22 1.59
C ASN A 80 15.39 -13.00 0.65
N LYS A 81 15.98 -11.86 1.05
CA LYS A 81 15.92 -10.57 0.35
C LYS A 81 14.51 -9.97 0.26
N GLU A 82 13.60 -10.41 1.12
CA GLU A 82 12.27 -9.85 1.29
C GLU A 82 12.32 -8.71 2.31
N TYR A 83 11.38 -7.78 2.22
CA TYR A 83 11.22 -6.67 3.17
C TYR A 83 10.20 -7.06 4.23
N GLU A 84 10.69 -7.40 5.40
CA GLU A 84 9.85 -7.74 6.53
C GLU A 84 9.40 -6.46 7.25
N VAL A 85 8.10 -6.31 7.43
CA VAL A 85 7.48 -5.06 7.89
C VAL A 85 7.48 -4.97 9.42
N ILE A 86 8.14 -3.94 9.94
CA ILE A 86 8.19 -3.63 11.37
C ILE A 86 7.16 -2.57 11.75
N ASP A 87 6.96 -1.57 10.89
CA ASP A 87 5.95 -0.53 11.07
C ASP A 87 5.26 -0.16 9.76
N GLY A 88 4.03 0.34 9.87
CA GLY A 88 3.23 0.76 8.71
C GLY A 88 2.49 -0.40 8.02
N GLN A 89 2.45 -1.59 8.63
CA GLN A 89 1.79 -2.76 8.05
C GLN A 89 0.31 -2.56 7.66
N GLN A 90 -0.44 -1.79 8.46
CA GLN A 90 -1.85 -1.52 8.19
C GLN A 90 -1.98 -0.64 6.94
N ARG A 91 -1.18 0.43 6.88
CA ARG A 91 -1.10 1.37 5.76
C ARG A 91 -0.68 0.68 4.48
N LEU A 92 0.40 -0.11 4.50
CA LEU A 92 0.87 -0.88 3.36
C LEU A 92 -0.22 -1.81 2.82
N THR A 93 -0.88 -2.53 3.72
CA THR A 93 -2.01 -3.39 3.37
C THR A 93 -3.13 -2.62 2.70
N THR A 94 -3.59 -1.52 3.31
CA THR A 94 -4.69 -0.70 2.78
C THR A 94 -4.35 -0.09 1.42
N LEU A 95 -3.11 0.37 1.22
CA LEU A 95 -2.65 0.88 -0.08
C LEU A 95 -2.65 -0.24 -1.14
N THR A 96 -2.20 -1.45 -0.79
CA THR A 96 -2.29 -2.60 -1.71
C THR A 96 -3.74 -2.91 -2.08
N LEU A 97 -4.68 -2.85 -1.14
CA LEU A 97 -6.12 -3.04 -1.42
C LEU A 97 -6.68 -1.94 -2.34
N LEU A 98 -6.29 -0.68 -2.13
CA LEU A 98 -6.67 0.43 -3.00
C LEU A 98 -6.15 0.22 -4.44
N TYR A 99 -4.86 -0.13 -4.60
CA TYR A 99 -4.27 -0.39 -5.92
C TYR A 99 -4.90 -1.61 -6.59
N ARG A 100 -5.27 -2.64 -5.83
CA ARG A 100 -6.05 -3.79 -6.33
C ARG A 100 -7.41 -3.37 -6.88
N ALA A 101 -8.12 -2.47 -6.19
CA ALA A 101 -9.41 -1.96 -6.65
C ALA A 101 -9.27 -1.07 -7.90
N LEU A 102 -8.22 -0.24 -7.97
CA LEU A 102 -7.89 0.56 -9.15
C LEU A 102 -7.56 -0.32 -10.37
N TYR A 103 -6.81 -1.41 -10.18
CA TYR A 103 -6.59 -2.41 -11.23
C TYR A 103 -7.91 -2.99 -11.74
N ASP A 104 -8.78 -3.44 -10.83
CA ASP A 104 -10.08 -4.04 -11.22
C ASP A 104 -10.96 -3.10 -12.01
N HIS A 105 -10.98 -1.82 -11.65
CA HIS A 105 -11.76 -0.81 -12.35
C HIS A 105 -11.17 -0.44 -13.73
N THR A 106 -9.86 -0.58 -13.91
CA THR A 106 -9.17 -0.16 -15.15
C THR A 106 -8.93 -1.29 -16.14
N LYS A 107 -8.90 -2.56 -15.72
CA LYS A 107 -8.50 -3.69 -16.56
C LYS A 107 -9.25 -3.82 -17.90
N GLU A 108 -10.53 -3.48 -17.93
CA GLU A 108 -11.35 -3.55 -19.16
C GLU A 108 -11.28 -2.28 -20.02
N ASN A 109 -11.14 -1.10 -19.38
CA ASN A 109 -11.39 0.19 -20.03
C ASN A 109 -10.12 1.04 -20.23
N ASN A 110 -9.04 0.75 -19.51
CA ASN A 110 -7.78 1.48 -19.58
C ASN A 110 -6.58 0.55 -19.28
N LYS A 111 -6.15 -0.18 -20.31
CA LYS A 111 -5.07 -1.17 -20.23
C LYS A 111 -3.76 -0.60 -19.69
N ARG A 112 -3.42 0.65 -20.03
CA ARG A 112 -2.18 1.30 -19.55
C ARG A 112 -2.22 1.51 -18.04
N SER A 113 -3.30 2.09 -17.51
CA SER A 113 -3.44 2.26 -16.06
C SER A 113 -3.52 0.91 -15.35
N ALA A 114 -4.23 -0.05 -15.94
CA ALA A 114 -4.32 -1.41 -15.40
C ALA A 114 -2.96 -2.08 -15.28
N GLU A 115 -2.12 -2.01 -16.32
CA GLU A 115 -0.77 -2.57 -16.25
C GLU A 115 0.04 -1.93 -15.09
N ILE A 116 -0.01 -0.61 -14.99
CA ILE A 116 0.73 0.16 -13.97
C ILE A 116 0.27 -0.21 -12.55
N PHE A 117 -1.05 -0.29 -12.31
CA PHE A 117 -1.60 -0.70 -11.02
C PHE A 117 -1.36 -2.19 -10.74
N GLY A 118 -1.40 -3.05 -11.75
CA GLY A 118 -1.09 -4.48 -11.63
C GLY A 118 0.35 -4.71 -11.19
N LYS A 119 1.32 -3.94 -11.74
CA LYS A 119 2.74 -3.97 -11.31
C LYS A 119 2.94 -3.59 -9.84
N CYS A 120 1.95 -2.97 -9.19
CA CYS A 120 2.00 -2.68 -7.75
C CYS A 120 1.61 -3.89 -6.88
N ILE A 121 1.01 -4.92 -7.48
CA ILE A 121 0.39 -6.05 -6.77
C ILE A 121 1.14 -7.35 -7.06
N TRP A 122 1.54 -7.55 -8.31
CA TRP A 122 2.16 -8.78 -8.80
C TRP A 122 3.51 -8.51 -9.45
N ALA A 123 4.34 -9.53 -9.51
CA ALA A 123 5.49 -9.52 -10.42
C ALA A 123 5.00 -9.45 -11.87
N PHE A 124 5.76 -8.73 -12.70
CA PHE A 124 5.47 -8.56 -14.11
C PHE A 124 6.70 -8.96 -14.92
N ASP A 125 6.49 -9.82 -15.91
CA ASP A 125 7.51 -10.24 -16.85
C ASP A 125 7.56 -9.22 -17.99
N GLU A 126 8.57 -8.36 -18.00
CA GLU A 126 8.76 -7.35 -19.05
C GLU A 126 9.07 -7.95 -20.43
N TYR A 127 9.53 -9.20 -20.49
CA TYR A 127 9.81 -9.88 -21.76
C TYR A 127 8.53 -10.43 -22.39
N ASN A 128 7.68 -11.08 -21.59
CA ASN A 128 6.43 -11.67 -22.07
C ASN A 128 5.24 -10.69 -22.03
N GLY A 129 5.34 -9.60 -21.26
CA GLY A 129 4.27 -8.63 -21.08
C GLY A 129 3.12 -9.16 -20.21
N GLU A 130 3.41 -10.08 -19.29
CA GLU A 130 2.40 -10.82 -18.50
C GLU A 130 2.64 -10.72 -16.99
N PHE A 131 1.56 -10.79 -16.22
CA PHE A 131 1.60 -10.86 -14.76
C PHE A 131 1.81 -12.28 -14.28
N ASP A 132 2.69 -12.45 -13.28
CA ASP A 132 2.78 -13.68 -12.50
C ASP A 132 1.92 -13.54 -11.25
N PHE A 133 0.66 -13.94 -11.34
CA PHE A 133 -0.32 -13.86 -10.24
C PHE A 133 0.03 -14.74 -9.03
N THR A 134 0.99 -15.67 -9.18
CA THR A 134 1.50 -16.47 -8.05
C THR A 134 2.52 -15.69 -7.23
N LYS A 135 3.19 -14.71 -7.83
CA LYS A 135 4.19 -13.83 -7.19
C LYS A 135 3.56 -12.51 -6.77
N LYS A 136 2.77 -12.57 -5.70
CA LYS A 136 2.23 -11.38 -5.02
C LYS A 136 3.35 -10.62 -4.31
N LYS A 137 3.26 -9.28 -4.32
CA LYS A 137 4.23 -8.40 -3.67
C LYS A 137 3.98 -8.18 -2.18
N LEU A 138 2.80 -8.53 -1.67
CA LEU A 138 2.46 -8.49 -0.25
C LEU A 138 2.01 -9.87 0.22
N GLN A 139 2.61 -10.35 1.31
CA GLN A 139 2.23 -11.58 1.99
C GLN A 139 2.06 -11.30 3.49
N SER A 140 1.02 -11.86 4.10
CA SER A 140 0.81 -11.81 5.56
C SER A 140 0.95 -13.20 6.17
N GLU A 141 1.76 -13.30 7.21
CA GLU A 141 2.04 -14.53 7.96
C GLU A 141 1.44 -14.51 9.38
N VAL A 142 0.71 -13.46 9.74
CA VAL A 142 0.02 -13.34 11.04
C VAL A 142 -0.91 -14.55 11.24
N SER A 143 -0.91 -15.16 12.43
CA SER A 143 -1.54 -16.46 12.73
C SER A 143 -3.06 -16.57 12.53
N THR A 144 -3.73 -15.53 12.01
CA THR A 144 -5.15 -15.55 11.60
C THR A 144 -5.31 -16.17 10.22
N GLN A 145 -5.23 -17.51 10.15
CA GLN A 145 -5.27 -18.27 8.89
C GLN A 145 -6.50 -18.00 8.02
N SER A 146 -7.65 -17.65 8.61
CA SER A 146 -8.87 -17.28 7.85
C SER A 146 -8.69 -15.97 7.09
N ASP A 147 -8.06 -14.98 7.73
CA ASP A 147 -8.02 -13.61 7.23
C ASP A 147 -6.94 -13.46 6.15
N ASN A 148 -5.80 -14.15 6.31
CA ASN A 148 -4.75 -14.19 5.28
C ASN A 148 -5.25 -14.87 4.00
N LYS A 149 -6.10 -15.91 4.11
CA LYS A 149 -6.75 -16.51 2.93
C LYS A 149 -7.61 -15.51 2.19
N THR A 150 -8.32 -14.62 2.90
CA THR A 150 -9.10 -13.56 2.23
C THR A 150 -8.20 -12.57 1.50
N LEU A 151 -7.10 -12.12 2.12
CA LEU A 151 -6.12 -11.28 1.43
C LEU A 151 -5.58 -12.00 0.18
N ASP A 152 -5.22 -13.28 0.30
CA ASP A 152 -4.70 -14.06 -0.81
C ASP A 152 -5.69 -14.22 -1.97
N GLN A 153 -6.98 -14.38 -1.65
CA GLN A 153 -8.04 -14.42 -2.64
C GLN A 153 -8.23 -13.06 -3.33
N ILE A 154 -8.26 -11.96 -2.56
CA ILE A 154 -8.37 -10.60 -3.11
C ILE A 154 -7.21 -10.31 -4.09
N LEU A 155 -5.99 -10.71 -3.72
CA LEU A 155 -4.78 -10.53 -4.53
C LEU A 155 -4.57 -11.64 -5.58
N SER A 156 -5.54 -12.52 -5.81
CA SER A 156 -5.49 -13.49 -6.90
C SER A 156 -5.92 -12.86 -8.23
N GLU A 157 -5.66 -13.54 -9.34
CA GLU A 157 -6.12 -13.14 -10.68
C GLU A 157 -7.64 -13.00 -10.73
N GLN A 158 -8.36 -13.99 -10.18
CA GLN A 158 -9.82 -14.02 -10.17
C GLN A 158 -10.41 -12.97 -9.21
N GLY A 159 -9.59 -12.47 -8.28
CA GLY A 159 -10.04 -11.66 -7.16
C GLY A 159 -10.91 -12.47 -6.19
N CYS A 160 -11.71 -11.76 -5.39
CA CYS A 160 -12.66 -12.41 -4.49
C CYS A 160 -14.09 -11.99 -4.84
N THR A 161 -14.96 -12.97 -5.08
CA THR A 161 -16.38 -12.79 -5.41
C THR A 161 -17.30 -13.18 -4.25
N GLU A 162 -16.78 -13.88 -3.25
CA GLU A 162 -17.53 -14.32 -2.08
C GLU A 162 -17.54 -13.23 -1.03
N ASN A 163 -18.71 -13.03 -0.40
CA ASN A 163 -18.90 -12.02 0.64
C ASN A 163 -18.35 -12.55 1.99
N VAL A 164 -17.04 -12.82 2.02
CA VAL A 164 -16.34 -13.29 3.21
C VAL A 164 -16.27 -12.15 4.21
N LYS A 165 -16.74 -12.38 5.43
CA LYS A 165 -16.68 -11.38 6.50
C LYS A 165 -15.24 -11.27 7.03
N SER A 166 -14.49 -10.30 6.53
CA SER A 166 -13.15 -9.96 7.04
C SER A 166 -12.85 -8.47 6.83
N ARG A 167 -11.93 -7.91 7.63
CA ARG A 167 -11.49 -6.52 7.47
C ARG A 167 -10.84 -6.26 6.11
N TYR A 168 -10.16 -7.26 5.54
CA TYR A 168 -9.60 -7.16 4.19
C TYR A 168 -10.70 -6.97 3.15
N MET A 169 -11.75 -7.80 3.20
CA MET A 169 -12.87 -7.74 2.25
C MET A 169 -13.69 -6.45 2.41
N GLU A 170 -14.02 -6.07 3.65
CA GLU A 170 -14.75 -4.83 3.94
C GLU A 170 -14.03 -3.61 3.34
N ASN A 171 -12.71 -3.52 3.53
CA ASN A 171 -11.91 -2.40 3.06
C ASN A 171 -11.64 -2.44 1.55
N PHE A 172 -11.48 -3.63 0.96
CA PHE A 172 -11.39 -3.77 -0.49
C PHE A 172 -12.68 -3.32 -1.18
N ASN A 173 -13.84 -3.80 -0.71
CA ASN A 173 -15.14 -3.39 -1.23
C ASN A 173 -15.41 -1.91 -1.01
N PHE A 174 -14.94 -1.33 0.10
CA PHE A 174 -15.00 0.11 0.33
C PHE A 174 -14.33 0.89 -0.82
N PHE A 175 -13.07 0.58 -1.14
CA PHE A 175 -12.38 1.27 -2.24
C PHE A 175 -13.00 0.99 -3.60
N LYS A 176 -13.42 -0.25 -3.86
CA LYS A 176 -14.14 -0.60 -5.09
C LYS A 176 -15.39 0.28 -5.27
N ASN A 177 -16.23 0.37 -4.25
CA ASN A 177 -17.45 1.18 -4.29
C ASN A 177 -17.15 2.68 -4.46
N LYS A 178 -16.14 3.21 -3.76
CA LYS A 178 -15.72 4.62 -3.90
C LYS A 178 -15.22 4.94 -5.30
N ILE A 179 -14.42 4.05 -5.90
CA ILE A 179 -13.92 4.19 -7.27
C ILE A 179 -15.06 4.06 -8.29
N GLU A 180 -16.00 3.13 -8.10
CA GLU A 180 -17.16 2.99 -8.98
C GLU A 180 -18.11 4.20 -8.91
N SER A 181 -18.17 4.87 -7.76
CA SER A 181 -19.03 6.04 -7.54
C SER A 181 -18.39 7.37 -7.98
N ILE A 182 -17.09 7.40 -8.27
CA ILE A 182 -16.39 8.62 -8.65
C ILE A 182 -16.73 8.99 -10.10
N SER A 183 -16.87 10.28 -10.40
CA SER A 183 -17.15 10.72 -11.77
C SER A 183 -15.96 10.42 -12.68
N HIS A 184 -16.23 10.13 -13.97
CA HIS A 184 -15.16 9.99 -14.97
C HIS A 184 -14.26 11.22 -15.07
N THR A 185 -14.82 12.42 -14.84
CA THR A 185 -14.09 13.69 -14.84
C THR A 185 -13.06 13.78 -13.72
N LEU A 186 -13.27 13.10 -12.59
CA LEU A 186 -12.35 13.05 -11.45
C LEU A 186 -11.45 11.80 -11.49
N PHE A 187 -11.95 10.68 -12.03
CA PHE A 187 -11.19 9.43 -12.12
C PHE A 187 -9.95 9.54 -13.01
N ILE A 188 -10.04 10.22 -14.15
CA ILE A 188 -8.90 10.40 -15.05
C ILE A 188 -7.78 11.22 -14.37
N PRO A 189 -8.08 12.40 -13.78
CA PRO A 189 -7.12 13.12 -12.94
C PRO A 189 -6.56 12.29 -11.79
N LEU A 190 -7.39 11.49 -11.10
CA LEU A 190 -6.93 10.58 -10.04
C LEU A 190 -5.88 9.60 -10.56
N CYS A 191 -6.16 8.92 -11.69
CA CYS A 191 -5.20 8.02 -12.31
C CYS A 191 -3.91 8.76 -12.67
N LYS A 192 -4.01 9.93 -13.28
CA LYS A 192 -2.83 10.74 -13.62
C LYS A 192 -2.03 11.11 -12.35
N MET A 193 -2.68 11.56 -11.28
CA MET A 193 -2.02 11.91 -10.00
C MET A 193 -1.26 10.73 -9.39
N LEU A 194 -1.83 9.54 -9.48
CA LEU A 194 -1.23 8.32 -8.95
C LEU A 194 -0.08 7.80 -9.82
N ILE A 195 -0.13 8.05 -11.14
CA ILE A 195 0.75 7.40 -12.13
C ILE A 195 1.87 8.31 -12.66
N GLU A 196 1.62 9.62 -12.79
CA GLU A 196 2.37 10.46 -13.71
C GLU A 196 3.89 10.41 -13.50
N ASN A 197 4.61 10.33 -14.64
CA ASN A 197 6.07 10.22 -14.72
C ASN A 197 6.67 9.05 -13.94
N ASN A 198 5.88 8.01 -13.65
CA ASN A 198 6.23 6.91 -12.75
C ASN A 198 6.65 7.39 -11.36
N LYS A 199 6.29 8.63 -11.00
CA LYS A 199 6.76 9.31 -9.80
C LYS A 199 5.68 9.52 -8.78
N GLY A 200 4.38 9.43 -9.13
CA GLY A 200 3.21 9.46 -8.25
C GLY A 200 3.19 10.58 -7.18
N ARG A 201 2.05 11.25 -6.99
CA ARG A 201 2.00 12.37 -6.02
C ARG A 201 1.80 11.94 -4.56
N LEU A 202 1.43 10.68 -4.33
CA LEU A 202 1.35 10.11 -2.98
C LEU A 202 2.74 9.62 -2.55
N LYS A 203 3.27 10.17 -1.47
CA LYS A 203 4.62 9.90 -0.93
C LYS A 203 4.59 9.19 0.40
N ILE A 204 5.65 8.44 0.65
CA ILE A 204 5.85 7.69 1.88
C ILE A 204 7.33 7.71 2.24
N LEU A 205 7.65 7.88 3.52
CA LEU A 205 9.02 7.71 4.01
C LEU A 205 9.29 6.22 4.17
N PHE A 206 10.14 5.68 3.31
CA PHE A 206 10.52 4.29 3.32
C PHE A 206 11.85 4.12 4.04
N ILE A 207 11.80 3.50 5.22
CA ILE A 207 12.96 3.29 6.08
C ILE A 207 13.34 1.81 6.01
N THR A 208 14.52 1.53 5.45
CA THR A 208 15.10 0.18 5.37
C THR A 208 16.22 0.05 6.38
N CYS A 209 16.19 -1.04 7.15
CA CYS A 209 17.26 -1.40 8.06
C CYS A 209 17.93 -2.70 7.60
N ASP A 210 19.21 -2.84 7.91
CA ASP A 210 19.96 -4.07 7.64
C ASP A 210 19.63 -5.18 8.67
N GLU A 211 19.19 -4.79 9.87
CA GLU A 211 18.86 -5.72 10.97
C GLU A 211 17.51 -5.41 11.60
N GLN A 212 16.82 -6.46 12.04
CA GLN A 212 15.53 -6.35 12.72
C GLN A 212 15.61 -5.51 14.01
N GLU A 213 16.70 -5.64 14.78
CA GLU A 213 16.89 -4.88 16.02
C GLU A 213 16.94 -3.37 15.75
N ASN A 214 17.63 -2.95 14.68
CA ASN A 214 17.69 -1.54 14.28
C ASN A 214 16.31 -1.03 13.86
N ALA A 215 15.55 -1.81 13.11
CA ALA A 215 14.18 -1.45 12.72
C ALA A 215 13.25 -1.32 13.94
N LEU A 216 13.36 -2.21 14.92
CA LEU A 216 12.62 -2.14 16.19
C LEU A 216 13.01 -0.90 17.01
N ARG A 217 14.31 -0.54 17.05
CA ARG A 217 14.77 0.69 17.70
C ARG A 217 14.20 1.95 17.05
N ILE A 218 14.15 1.99 15.71
CA ILE A 218 13.51 3.09 14.96
C ILE A 218 12.02 3.15 15.28
N PHE A 219 11.33 2.01 15.19
CA PHE A 219 9.90 1.92 15.51
C PHE A 219 9.59 2.45 16.92
N ASN A 220 10.35 2.01 17.93
CA ASN A 220 10.20 2.50 19.29
C ASN A 220 10.47 4.00 19.37
N THR A 221 11.45 4.53 18.65
CA THR A 221 11.75 5.97 18.64
C THR A 221 10.64 6.80 17.98
N LEU A 222 10.05 6.30 16.89
CA LEU A 222 8.94 6.94 16.19
C LEU A 222 7.67 6.97 17.04
N ASN A 223 7.35 5.86 17.73
CA ASN A 223 6.15 5.77 18.56
C ASN A 223 6.32 6.38 19.96
N ASN A 224 7.50 6.34 20.58
CA ASN A 224 7.71 6.90 21.92
C ASN A 224 7.60 8.44 21.97
N ARG A 225 7.54 9.12 20.81
CA ARG A 225 7.20 10.55 20.73
C ARG A 225 5.68 10.81 20.68
N GLY A 226 4.85 9.76 20.64
CA GLY A 226 3.39 9.84 20.69
C GLY A 226 2.79 8.56 21.27
N LEU A 227 2.57 8.57 22.60
CA LEU A 227 2.01 7.50 23.45
C LEU A 227 2.81 6.16 23.46
N PRO A 228 3.37 5.75 24.60
CA PRO A 228 4.14 4.51 24.69
C PRO A 228 3.25 3.28 24.45
N LEU A 229 3.79 2.28 23.75
CA LEU A 229 3.21 0.93 23.72
C LEU A 229 3.23 0.32 25.12
N SER A 230 2.26 -0.54 25.41
CA SER A 230 2.22 -1.26 26.68
C SER A 230 3.26 -2.38 26.69
N ASP A 231 3.88 -2.66 27.84
CA ASP A 231 4.87 -3.73 27.99
C ASP A 231 4.35 -5.11 27.50
N ALA A 232 3.03 -5.30 27.45
CA ALA A 232 2.40 -6.51 26.92
C ALA A 232 2.63 -6.73 25.40
N ASP A 233 2.96 -5.68 24.65
CA ASP A 233 3.25 -5.74 23.20
C ASP A 233 4.70 -6.16 22.91
N ILE A 234 5.60 -5.98 23.88
CA ILE A 234 7.03 -6.31 23.76
C ILE A 234 7.28 -7.81 24.02
N PHE A 235 6.49 -8.43 24.91
CA PHE A 235 6.74 -9.80 25.39
C PHE A 235 6.13 -10.94 24.55
N LYS A 236 5.50 -10.66 23.41
CA LYS A 236 5.03 -11.73 22.49
C LYS A 236 6.05 -12.13 21.41
N GLY A 237 7.23 -11.52 21.41
CA GLY A 237 8.31 -11.77 20.46
C GLY A 237 9.51 -12.54 21.03
N ILE A 238 9.38 -13.20 22.19
CA ILE A 238 10.38 -14.13 22.75
C ILE A 238 9.76 -15.53 22.83
#